data_AF-A0A7S0I772-F1
#
_entry.id   AF-A0A7S0I772-F1
#
_cell.length_a   1.000
_cell.length_b   1.000
_cell.length_c   1.000
_cell.angle_alpha   90.00
_cell.angle_beta   90.00
_cell.angle_gamma   90.00
#
_symmetry.space_group_name_H-M   'P 1'
#
loop_
_entity.id
_entity.type
_entity.pdbx_description
1 polymer ?
#
loop_
_entity_poly.entity_id
_entity_poly.type
_entity_poly.pdbx_seq_one_letter_code
_entity_poly.pdbx_strand_id
1 'polypeptide(L)'
;PRITRRRRRMGTGARSEGLPGWDALAVFSVTLAHCLALQVLKDAQSLPSLGAATAWRWAPTALLALSVARVHAAPRSTDALVALAMNGIIVLACNGSQSNHVLLELAMCAAVLLCAPSVTSGRPASSTEDPSRARRAFSRRLTISTRAALCVLYATTGFAKLNDDWHDPNVSCCVQMLVGALSGMGLDANHVQVVAPERLRALIPYAATAFELGFPLLCVASTCRILGGRGFAWDGGAPGTHRALTAVGAFFHALIALPPPPMSVYPFSMIMAPMYVAGMVPHETGVAASAFAARWKSGGASFRAGVWAIVAVAVAFAVKQHEAHSYFEYPPYFAWELGALWVCCAFGALAYAALTGTSTSREGNEEEVSLSRRALAKVSAPAAFIFLVSASTYAGIRTYPSFAMFSNLRVEGGVSNHWVFRSKPHDPTEESPFDPIAAGRDETYRRGVLVTNTNLPSLRLAQVNLAPLLPSATIDALTAAGCRREFHVTPPTWPYPATEPAFVAYAIPPIEVRRRVASALRKGTGMDFFVEYRWVRGGGAEGGPARRLV
;
A
#
# COMPACT_ATOMS: atom_id res chain seq x y z
N PRO A 1 16.03 -24.62 69.82
CA PRO A 1 15.50 -25.19 68.56
C PRO A 1 14.56 -24.20 67.83
N ARG A 2 15.11 -23.27 67.04
CA ARG A 2 14.37 -22.34 66.19
C ARG A 2 14.57 -22.76 64.73
N ILE A 3 13.52 -23.27 64.10
CA ILE A 3 13.50 -23.70 62.70
C ILE A 3 13.30 -22.47 61.82
N THR A 4 14.38 -22.02 61.16
CA THR A 4 14.35 -20.98 60.13
C THR A 4 13.89 -21.57 58.79
N ARG A 5 12.63 -21.31 58.42
CA ARG A 5 12.08 -21.61 57.08
C ARG A 5 12.75 -20.74 56.02
N ARG A 6 13.81 -21.26 55.40
CA ARG A 6 14.47 -20.66 54.22
C ARG A 6 13.57 -20.86 53.00
N ARG A 7 12.69 -19.89 52.70
CA ARG A 7 11.98 -19.81 51.41
C ARG A 7 13.04 -19.66 50.30
N ARG A 8 13.37 -20.76 49.61
CA ARG A 8 14.02 -20.74 48.30
C ARG A 8 13.06 -20.05 47.32
N ARG A 9 13.23 -18.75 47.11
CA ARG A 9 12.83 -18.12 45.84
C ARG A 9 13.67 -18.79 44.76
N MET A 10 13.05 -19.67 43.96
CA MET A 10 13.63 -20.06 42.68
C MET A 10 13.72 -18.78 41.84
N GLY A 11 14.92 -18.22 41.76
CA GLY A 11 15.23 -17.18 40.81
C GLY A 11 15.19 -17.79 39.41
N THR A 12 14.08 -17.63 38.71
CA THR A 12 14.04 -17.61 37.25
C THR A 12 14.67 -16.31 36.76
N GLY A 13 15.93 -16.10 37.15
CA GLY A 13 16.79 -15.02 36.73
C GLY A 13 17.79 -15.55 35.72
N ALA A 14 17.32 -16.26 34.69
CA ALA A 14 18.10 -16.40 33.48
C ALA A 14 18.17 -15.00 32.87
N ARG A 15 19.24 -14.26 33.19
CA ARG A 15 19.69 -13.16 32.33
C ARG A 15 19.81 -13.77 30.95
N SER A 16 18.92 -13.37 30.04
CA SER A 16 19.03 -13.65 28.62
C SER A 16 20.23 -12.85 28.08
N GLU A 17 21.44 -13.27 28.42
CA GLU A 17 22.61 -12.91 27.64
C GLU A 17 22.37 -13.47 26.23
N GLY A 18 22.31 -12.55 25.28
CA GLY A 18 21.66 -12.73 24.00
C GLY A 18 22.21 -13.89 23.19
N LEU A 19 21.36 -14.88 22.95
CA LEU A 19 21.48 -15.63 21.70
C LEU A 19 21.41 -14.62 20.54
N PRO A 20 22.21 -14.78 19.48
CA PRO A 20 22.16 -13.91 18.30
C PRO A 20 20.83 -14.15 17.57
N GLY A 21 19.75 -13.54 18.07
CA GLY A 21 18.36 -13.76 17.67
C GLY A 21 17.90 -12.88 16.52
N TRP A 22 16.70 -13.12 16.02
CA TRP A 22 16.03 -12.23 15.09
C TRP A 22 15.62 -10.93 15.81
N ASP A 23 15.96 -9.78 15.24
CA ASP A 23 15.45 -8.49 15.73
C ASP A 23 14.39 -7.92 14.78
N ALA A 24 13.67 -6.88 15.24
CA ALA A 24 12.61 -6.22 14.47
C ALA A 24 13.07 -5.81 13.07
N LEU A 25 14.28 -5.27 12.98
CA LEU A 25 14.86 -4.81 11.73
C LEU A 25 15.20 -5.98 10.79
N ALA A 26 15.52 -7.16 11.30
CA ALA A 26 15.68 -8.37 10.49
C ALA A 26 14.35 -8.85 9.90
N VAL A 27 13.27 -8.84 10.68
CA VAL A 27 11.92 -9.15 10.19
C VAL A 27 11.48 -8.13 9.13
N PHE A 28 11.74 -6.84 9.38
CA PHE A 28 11.51 -5.77 8.41
C PHE A 28 12.29 -6.00 7.11
N SER A 29 13.59 -6.31 7.18
CA SER A 29 14.41 -6.54 5.99
C SER A 29 13.83 -7.64 5.11
N VAL A 30 13.47 -8.79 5.71
CA VAL A 30 12.95 -9.94 4.96
C VAL A 30 11.57 -9.64 4.37
N THR A 31 10.67 -9.00 5.14
CA THR A 31 9.35 -8.62 4.63
C THR A 31 9.43 -7.59 3.50
N LEU A 32 10.33 -6.60 3.59
CA LEU A 32 10.60 -5.67 2.50
C LEU A 32 11.22 -6.37 1.27
N ALA A 33 12.13 -7.33 1.48
CA ALA A 33 12.73 -8.12 0.40
C ALA A 33 11.69 -8.93 -0.36
N HIS A 34 10.71 -9.53 0.33
CA HIS A 34 9.58 -10.22 -0.31
C HIS A 34 8.74 -9.27 -1.17
N CYS A 35 8.49 -8.03 -0.71
CA CYS A 35 7.76 -7.04 -1.49
C CYS A 35 8.52 -6.68 -2.78
N LEU A 36 9.81 -6.39 -2.66
CA LEU A 36 10.64 -6.03 -3.82
C LEU A 36 10.92 -7.21 -4.75
N ALA A 37 10.79 -8.45 -4.28
CA ALA A 37 10.81 -9.62 -5.15
C ALA A 37 9.67 -9.63 -6.16
N LEU A 38 8.52 -9.01 -5.86
CA LEU A 38 7.45 -8.83 -6.86
C LEU A 38 7.91 -7.98 -8.04
N GLN A 39 8.78 -6.99 -7.82
CA GLN A 39 9.33 -6.19 -8.91
C GLN A 39 10.25 -7.04 -9.79
N VAL A 40 11.03 -7.94 -9.19
CA VAL A 40 11.85 -8.91 -9.94
C VAL A 40 10.97 -9.84 -10.78
N LEU A 41 9.88 -10.37 -10.21
CA LEU A 41 8.95 -11.26 -10.93
C LEU A 41 8.26 -10.55 -12.10
N LYS A 42 7.73 -9.34 -11.85
CA LYS A 42 7.11 -8.48 -12.87
C LYS A 42 8.09 -8.17 -13.99
N ASP A 43 9.31 -7.78 -13.67
CA ASP A 43 10.35 -7.48 -14.66
C ASP A 43 10.74 -8.73 -15.46
N ALA A 44 10.85 -9.89 -14.79
CA ALA A 44 11.17 -11.15 -15.45
C ALA A 44 10.15 -11.56 -16.52
N GLN A 45 8.87 -11.19 -16.33
CA GLN A 45 7.80 -11.47 -17.26
C GLN A 45 7.64 -10.39 -18.34
N SER A 46 7.85 -9.12 -17.97
CA SER A 46 7.59 -7.98 -18.87
C SER A 46 8.79 -7.61 -19.75
N LEU A 47 10.02 -7.68 -19.25
CA LEU A 47 11.22 -7.28 -20.00
C LEU A 47 11.54 -8.13 -21.24
N PRO A 48 11.32 -9.46 -21.27
CA PRO A 48 11.56 -10.25 -22.49
C PRO A 48 10.79 -9.73 -23.72
N SER A 49 9.62 -9.14 -23.51
CA SER A 49 8.77 -8.61 -24.59
C SER A 49 9.26 -7.29 -25.19
N LEU A 50 10.23 -6.61 -24.56
CA LEU A 50 10.66 -5.25 -24.92
C LEU A 50 11.85 -5.21 -25.92
N GLY A 51 12.33 -6.37 -26.37
CA GLY A 51 13.38 -6.49 -27.40
C GLY A 51 14.79 -6.06 -26.96
N ALA A 52 15.78 -6.24 -27.86
CA ALA A 52 17.20 -6.04 -27.56
C ALA A 52 17.58 -4.62 -27.12
N ALA A 53 16.87 -3.59 -27.60
CA ALA A 53 17.13 -2.19 -27.27
C ALA A 53 16.91 -1.84 -25.78
N THR A 54 16.20 -2.69 -25.03
CA THR A 54 15.93 -2.50 -23.60
C THR A 54 16.68 -3.50 -22.71
N ALA A 55 17.62 -4.28 -23.26
CA ALA A 55 18.35 -5.30 -22.52
C ALA A 55 19.08 -4.76 -21.28
N TRP A 56 19.52 -3.49 -21.30
CA TRP A 56 20.15 -2.83 -20.16
C TRP A 56 19.26 -2.79 -18.90
N ARG A 57 17.93 -2.87 -19.07
CA ARG A 57 16.96 -2.89 -17.96
C ARG A 57 17.03 -4.15 -17.09
N TRP A 58 17.70 -5.21 -17.56
CA TRP A 58 17.94 -6.40 -16.76
C TRP A 58 18.99 -6.20 -15.66
N ALA A 59 19.96 -5.32 -15.89
CA ALA A 59 21.02 -5.08 -14.90
C ALA A 59 20.48 -4.63 -13.54
N PRO A 60 19.61 -3.60 -13.43
CA PRO A 60 19.05 -3.23 -12.13
C PRO A 60 18.18 -4.33 -11.52
N THR A 61 17.41 -5.07 -12.33
CA THR A 61 16.59 -6.20 -11.86
C THR A 61 17.44 -7.32 -11.28
N ALA A 62 18.56 -7.67 -11.92
CA ALA A 62 19.50 -8.67 -11.42
C ALA A 62 20.17 -8.23 -10.10
N LEU A 63 20.57 -6.95 -10.00
CA LEU A 63 21.10 -6.39 -8.76
C LEU A 63 20.08 -6.42 -7.61
N LEU A 64 18.82 -6.14 -7.91
CA LEU A 64 17.74 -6.26 -6.93
C LEU A 64 17.55 -7.72 -6.49
N ALA A 65 17.52 -8.68 -7.43
CA ALA A 65 17.41 -10.10 -7.12
C ALA A 65 18.57 -10.60 -6.22
N LEU A 66 19.80 -10.18 -6.51
CA LEU A 66 20.97 -10.46 -5.66
C LEU A 66 20.82 -9.85 -4.27
N SER A 67 20.25 -8.65 -4.16
CA SER A 67 20.02 -7.99 -2.87
C SER A 67 18.93 -8.69 -2.05
N VAL A 68 17.87 -9.16 -2.71
CA VAL A 68 16.84 -10.01 -2.11
C VAL A 68 17.49 -11.28 -1.55
N ALA A 69 18.28 -12.00 -2.33
CA ALA A 69 18.99 -13.20 -1.87
C ALA A 69 19.94 -12.90 -0.70
N ARG A 70 20.69 -11.79 -0.77
CA ARG A 70 21.61 -11.36 0.29
C ARG A 70 20.88 -11.08 1.60
N VAL A 71 19.70 -10.44 1.55
CA VAL A 71 18.89 -10.18 2.74
C VAL A 71 18.38 -11.48 3.37
N HIS A 72 18.01 -12.48 2.58
CA HIS A 72 17.62 -13.79 3.12
C HIS A 72 18.79 -14.53 3.77
N ALA A 73 19.98 -14.44 3.17
CA ALA A 73 21.19 -15.05 3.72
C ALA A 73 21.70 -14.32 4.99
N ALA A 74 21.54 -13.00 5.05
CA ALA A 74 22.04 -12.16 6.13
C ALA A 74 20.97 -11.12 6.58
N PRO A 75 19.84 -11.55 7.18
CA PRO A 75 18.71 -10.67 7.48
C PRO A 75 19.06 -9.59 8.53
N ARG A 76 20.12 -9.81 9.31
CA ARG A 76 20.64 -8.86 10.30
C ARG A 76 21.63 -7.85 9.72
N SER A 77 22.06 -8.00 8.47
CA SER A 77 23.02 -7.08 7.85
C SER A 77 22.34 -5.76 7.51
N THR A 78 22.77 -4.67 8.15
CA THR A 78 22.35 -3.31 7.80
C THR A 78 22.72 -2.98 6.36
N ASP A 79 23.91 -3.40 5.91
CA ASP A 79 24.38 -3.15 4.55
C ASP A 79 23.53 -3.89 3.51
N ALA A 80 23.10 -5.12 3.79
CA ALA A 80 22.20 -5.85 2.91
C ALA A 80 20.85 -5.13 2.76
N LEU A 81 20.30 -4.59 3.85
CA LEU A 81 19.06 -3.81 3.82
C LEU A 81 19.23 -2.49 3.04
N VAL A 82 20.33 -1.77 3.26
CA VAL A 82 20.63 -0.54 2.52
C VAL A 82 20.82 -0.83 1.03
N ALA A 83 21.55 -1.88 0.67
CA ALA A 83 21.72 -2.32 -0.72
C ALA A 83 20.38 -2.70 -1.36
N LEU A 84 19.52 -3.42 -0.64
CA LEU A 84 18.17 -3.76 -1.09
C LEU A 84 17.36 -2.49 -1.39
N ALA A 85 17.34 -1.51 -0.49
CA ALA A 85 16.61 -0.26 -0.68
C ALA A 85 17.16 0.58 -1.84
N MET A 86 18.48 0.70 -1.98
CA MET A 86 19.10 1.41 -3.10
C MET A 86 18.75 0.76 -4.43
N ASN A 87 18.95 -0.56 -4.55
CA ASN A 87 18.65 -1.30 -5.78
C ASN A 87 17.15 -1.32 -6.09
N GLY A 88 16.29 -1.32 -5.06
CA GLY A 88 14.85 -1.12 -5.22
C GLY A 88 14.54 0.21 -5.89
N ILE A 89 15.09 1.33 -5.40
CA ILE A 89 14.91 2.65 -6.02
C ILE A 89 15.40 2.67 -7.47
N ILE A 90 16.57 2.07 -7.75
CA ILE A 90 17.12 2.02 -9.10
C ILE A 90 16.19 1.26 -10.05
N VAL A 91 15.70 0.07 -9.66
CA VAL A 91 14.73 -0.69 -10.46
C VAL A 91 13.47 0.13 -10.71
N LEU A 92 12.90 0.74 -9.67
CA LEU A 92 11.68 1.55 -9.81
C LEU A 92 11.89 2.76 -10.74
N ALA A 93 13.08 3.38 -10.71
CA ALA A 93 13.43 4.48 -11.58
C ALA A 93 13.66 4.05 -13.04
N CYS A 94 14.35 2.93 -13.27
CA CYS A 94 14.72 2.45 -14.61
C CYS A 94 13.55 1.77 -15.35
N ASN A 95 12.78 0.95 -14.63
CA ASN A 95 11.73 0.10 -15.20
C ASN A 95 10.33 0.72 -15.03
N GLY A 96 10.24 1.78 -14.23
CA GLY A 96 9.05 2.62 -14.09
C GLY A 96 8.04 2.09 -13.07
N SER A 97 7.17 3.01 -12.63
CA SER A 97 6.05 2.74 -11.73
C SER A 97 4.75 2.67 -12.51
N GLN A 98 3.96 1.64 -12.22
CA GLN A 98 2.66 1.42 -12.83
C GLN A 98 1.52 1.52 -11.83
N SER A 99 1.73 1.80 -10.54
CA SER A 99 0.67 1.70 -9.51
C SER A 99 0.99 2.47 -8.22
N ASN A 100 -0.01 2.62 -7.36
CA ASN A 100 0.11 3.28 -6.05
C ASN A 100 1.04 2.53 -5.07
N HIS A 101 1.02 1.19 -5.04
CA HIS A 101 1.90 0.42 -4.15
C HIS A 101 3.38 0.59 -4.48
N VAL A 102 3.74 0.81 -5.76
CA VAL A 102 5.12 1.11 -6.15
C VAL A 102 5.59 2.47 -5.61
N LEU A 103 4.70 3.46 -5.52
CA LEU A 103 5.04 4.74 -4.87
C LEU A 103 5.28 4.53 -3.37
N LEU A 104 4.56 3.61 -2.74
CA LEU A 104 4.75 3.26 -1.34
C LEU A 104 6.06 2.47 -1.11
N GLU A 105 6.41 1.55 -2.02
CA GLU A 105 7.72 0.89 -2.04
C GLU A 105 8.85 1.92 -2.15
N LEU A 106 8.72 2.90 -3.06
CA LEU A 106 9.69 4.00 -3.19
C LEU A 106 9.82 4.79 -1.88
N ALA A 107 8.69 5.14 -1.25
CA ALA A 107 8.69 5.84 0.04
C ALA A 107 9.38 5.03 1.14
N MET A 108 9.17 3.71 1.17
CA MET A 108 9.78 2.81 2.16
C MET A 108 11.28 2.60 1.92
N CYS A 109 11.72 2.43 0.67
CA CYS A 109 13.13 2.39 0.33
C CYS A 109 13.81 3.71 0.69
N ALA A 110 13.18 4.85 0.40
CA ALA A 110 13.68 6.17 0.83
C ALA A 110 13.76 6.28 2.36
N ALA A 111 12.76 5.78 3.10
CA ALA A 111 12.78 5.76 4.57
C ALA A 111 14.00 4.99 5.11
N VAL A 112 14.31 3.82 4.52
CA VAL A 112 15.49 3.01 4.86
C VAL A 112 16.77 3.83 4.67
N LEU A 113 16.96 4.44 3.51
CA LEU A 113 18.17 5.22 3.20
C LEU A 113 18.31 6.47 4.07
N LEU A 114 17.21 7.20 4.28
CA LEU A 114 17.20 8.43 5.06
C LEU A 114 17.39 8.18 6.57
N CYS A 115 17.05 6.98 7.05
CA CYS A 115 17.24 6.57 8.44
C CYS A 115 18.57 5.82 8.68
N ALA A 116 19.27 5.40 7.62
CA ALA A 116 20.50 4.63 7.70
C ALA A 116 21.60 5.39 8.49
N PRO A 117 22.43 4.69 9.27
CA PRO A 117 23.51 5.31 10.05
C PRO A 117 24.48 6.13 9.19
N SER A 118 24.88 5.63 8.02
CA SER A 118 25.79 6.28 7.07
C SER A 118 25.30 7.63 6.56
N VAL A 119 23.99 7.88 6.56
CA VAL A 119 23.36 9.10 6.03
C VAL A 119 22.99 10.09 7.15
N THR A 120 22.89 9.61 8.39
CA THR A 120 22.41 10.39 9.55
C THR A 120 23.52 10.81 10.50
N SER A 121 24.61 10.04 10.57
CA SER A 121 25.80 10.38 11.34
C SER A 121 26.67 11.36 10.53
N GLY A 122 26.61 12.65 10.85
CA GLY A 122 27.50 13.67 10.28
C GLY A 122 28.97 13.58 10.75
N ARG A 123 29.33 12.50 11.45
CA ARG A 123 30.69 12.15 11.85
C ARG A 123 30.99 10.75 11.28
N PRO A 124 32.17 10.54 10.67
CA PRO A 124 32.61 9.18 10.36
C PRO A 124 32.55 8.37 11.65
N ALA A 125 31.87 7.22 11.59
CA ALA A 125 31.75 6.32 12.73
C ALA A 125 33.15 6.11 13.31
N SER A 126 33.37 6.55 14.55
CA SER A 126 34.61 6.18 15.23
C SER A 126 34.61 4.65 15.31
N SER A 127 35.78 4.03 15.17
CA SER A 127 35.97 2.57 15.26
C SER A 127 35.55 1.96 16.62
N THR A 128 34.97 2.78 17.51
CA THR A 128 34.55 2.47 18.88
C THR A 128 33.02 2.44 19.07
N GLU A 129 32.20 2.78 18.07
CA GLU A 129 30.74 2.69 18.22
C GLU A 129 30.24 1.24 18.24
N ASP A 130 29.52 0.85 19.30
CA ASP A 130 28.84 -0.45 19.42
C ASP A 130 27.88 -0.67 18.22
N PRO A 131 28.13 -1.66 17.34
CA PRO A 131 27.27 -1.95 16.19
C PRO A 131 25.81 -2.20 16.56
N SER A 132 25.58 -2.75 17.76
CA SER A 132 24.24 -3.01 18.28
C SER A 132 23.50 -1.71 18.58
N ARG A 133 24.21 -0.70 19.11
CA ARG A 133 23.66 0.64 19.37
C ARG A 133 23.30 1.35 18.07
N ALA A 134 24.18 1.31 17.06
CA ALA A 134 23.91 1.89 15.74
C ALA A 134 22.68 1.26 15.07
N ARG A 135 22.54 -0.07 15.16
CA ARG A 135 21.38 -0.81 14.64
C ARG A 135 20.07 -0.46 15.37
N ARG A 136 20.10 -0.34 16.70
CA ARG A 136 18.93 0.11 17.49
C ARG A 136 18.52 1.53 17.11
N ALA A 137 19.47 2.45 16.97
CA ALA A 137 19.20 3.82 16.54
C ALA A 137 18.59 3.89 15.14
N PHE A 138 19.08 3.05 14.20
CA PHE A 138 18.48 2.92 12.87
C PHE A 138 17.03 2.43 12.96
N SER A 139 16.78 1.34 13.69
CA SER A 139 15.43 0.79 13.89
C SER A 139 14.47 1.83 14.47
N ARG A 140 14.92 2.65 15.44
CA ARG A 140 14.10 3.70 16.07
C ARG A 140 13.75 4.82 15.09
N ARG A 141 14.71 5.32 14.31
CA ARG A 141 14.44 6.33 13.27
C ARG A 141 13.48 5.81 12.21
N LEU A 142 13.68 4.58 11.76
CA LEU A 142 12.81 3.93 10.79
C LEU A 142 11.38 3.80 11.35
N THR A 143 11.23 3.41 12.62
CA THR A 143 9.93 3.34 13.27
C THR A 143 9.19 4.69 13.25
N ILE A 144 9.88 5.79 13.60
CA ILE A 144 9.28 7.13 13.57
C ILE A 144 8.86 7.49 12.14
N SER A 145 9.73 7.23 11.16
CA SER A 145 9.47 7.51 9.75
C SER A 145 8.25 6.74 9.23
N THR A 146 8.21 5.44 9.51
CA THR A 146 7.12 4.56 9.08
C THR A 146 5.81 4.88 9.79
N ARG A 147 5.81 5.25 11.07
CA ARG A 147 4.60 5.74 11.77
C ARG A 147 4.05 7.00 11.12
N ALA A 148 4.91 7.98 10.84
CA ALA A 148 4.49 9.20 10.16
C ALA A 148 3.91 8.87 8.77
N ALA A 149 4.56 7.99 8.02
CA ALA A 149 4.08 7.53 6.72
C ALA A 149 2.71 6.82 6.81
N LEU A 150 2.53 5.90 7.78
CA LEU A 150 1.24 5.23 8.03
C LEU A 150 0.15 6.22 8.40
N CYS A 151 0.42 7.16 9.31
CA CYS A 151 -0.56 8.17 9.72
C CYS A 151 -1.00 9.03 8.53
N VAL A 152 -0.05 9.52 7.72
CA VAL A 152 -0.39 10.29 6.53
C VAL A 152 -1.15 9.45 5.52
N LEU A 153 -0.69 8.23 5.23
CA LEU A 153 -1.35 7.33 4.27
C LEU A 153 -2.80 7.06 4.66
N TYR A 154 -3.04 6.66 5.91
CA TYR A 154 -4.39 6.39 6.40
C TYR A 154 -5.26 7.65 6.47
N ALA A 155 -4.69 8.79 6.87
CA ALA A 155 -5.42 10.06 6.87
C ALA A 155 -5.85 10.48 5.46
N THR A 156 -4.96 10.41 4.48
CA THR A 156 -5.27 10.87 3.11
C THR A 156 -6.18 9.88 2.37
N THR A 157 -6.02 8.58 2.59
CA THR A 157 -6.91 7.54 2.03
C THR A 157 -8.30 7.59 2.65
N GLY A 158 -8.39 7.75 3.98
CA GLY A 158 -9.65 7.89 4.70
C GLY A 158 -10.38 9.18 4.33
N PHE A 159 -9.63 10.28 4.15
CA PHE A 159 -10.19 11.53 3.66
C PHE A 159 -10.76 11.37 2.25
N ALA A 160 -10.03 10.73 1.32
CA ALA A 160 -10.54 10.47 -0.03
C ALA A 160 -11.84 9.65 -0.08
N LYS A 161 -12.09 8.83 0.95
CA LYS A 161 -13.32 8.03 1.09
C LYS A 161 -14.52 8.81 1.64
N LEU A 162 -14.35 10.06 2.07
CA LEU A 162 -15.44 10.96 2.47
C LEU A 162 -16.18 11.50 1.24
N ASN A 163 -16.81 10.60 0.48
CA ASN A 163 -17.58 10.93 -0.71
C ASN A 163 -18.82 10.04 -0.84
N ASP A 164 -19.77 10.49 -1.65
CA ASP A 164 -21.09 9.86 -1.78
C ASP A 164 -21.02 8.45 -2.40
N ASP A 165 -20.20 8.26 -3.44
CA ASP A 165 -20.10 6.97 -4.13
C ASP A 165 -19.41 5.89 -3.28
N TRP A 166 -18.45 6.27 -2.43
CA TRP A 166 -17.83 5.32 -1.51
C TRP A 166 -18.86 4.73 -0.53
N HIS A 167 -19.86 5.52 -0.14
CA HIS A 167 -20.87 5.12 0.85
C HIS A 167 -22.18 4.60 0.22
N ASP A 168 -22.31 4.62 -1.11
CA ASP A 168 -23.39 3.93 -1.82
C ASP A 168 -23.00 2.45 -2.03
N PRO A 169 -23.66 1.49 -1.38
CA PRO A 169 -23.30 0.08 -1.48
C PRO A 169 -23.40 -0.50 -2.90
N ASN A 170 -24.12 0.16 -3.81
CA ASN A 170 -24.25 -0.28 -5.19
C ASN A 170 -23.02 0.06 -6.04
N VAL A 171 -22.27 1.10 -5.70
CA VAL A 171 -21.09 1.54 -6.48
C VAL A 171 -19.79 1.56 -5.66
N SER A 172 -19.89 1.35 -4.36
CA SER A 172 -18.75 1.35 -3.44
C SER A 172 -17.72 0.29 -3.80
N CYS A 173 -16.50 0.73 -4.03
CA CYS A 173 -15.36 -0.15 -4.26
C CYS A 173 -15.10 -1.06 -3.06
N CYS A 174 -15.40 -0.60 -1.83
CA CYS A 174 -15.32 -1.42 -0.62
C CYS A 174 -16.23 -2.64 -0.69
N VAL A 175 -17.48 -2.43 -1.11
CA VAL A 175 -18.48 -3.51 -1.22
C VAL A 175 -18.13 -4.45 -2.36
N GLN A 176 -17.69 -3.93 -3.51
CA GLN A 176 -17.20 -4.75 -4.62
C GLN A 176 -16.01 -5.64 -4.19
N MET A 177 -15.05 -5.09 -3.44
CA MET A 177 -13.92 -5.84 -2.90
C MET A 177 -14.39 -6.90 -1.88
N LEU A 178 -15.31 -6.59 -0.97
CA LEU A 178 -15.85 -7.58 -0.03
C LEU A 178 -16.50 -8.75 -0.76
N VAL A 179 -17.38 -8.46 -1.72
CA VAL A 179 -18.07 -9.47 -2.54
C VAL A 179 -17.07 -10.28 -3.37
N GLY A 180 -16.10 -9.60 -3.98
CA GLY A 180 -15.01 -10.22 -4.73
C GLY A 180 -14.15 -11.14 -3.86
N ALA A 181 -13.81 -10.73 -2.64
CA ALA A 181 -13.06 -11.55 -1.69
C ALA A 181 -13.81 -12.82 -1.30
N LEU A 182 -15.11 -12.71 -0.98
CA LEU A 182 -15.94 -13.87 -0.65
C LEU A 182 -16.08 -14.83 -1.84
N SER A 183 -16.24 -14.32 -3.06
CA SER A 183 -16.21 -15.13 -4.27
C SER A 183 -14.85 -15.80 -4.49
N GLY A 184 -13.74 -15.07 -4.27
CA GLY A 184 -12.37 -15.60 -4.35
C GLY A 184 -12.07 -16.69 -3.31
N MET A 185 -12.81 -16.72 -2.21
CA MET A 185 -12.79 -17.81 -1.22
C MET A 185 -13.60 -19.05 -1.65
N GLY A 186 -14.21 -19.03 -2.84
CA GLY A 186 -14.98 -20.14 -3.40
C GLY A 186 -16.47 -20.13 -3.01
N LEU A 187 -16.99 -19.04 -2.45
CA LEU A 187 -18.43 -18.91 -2.20
C LEU A 187 -19.17 -18.55 -3.48
N ASP A 188 -20.24 -19.29 -3.78
CA ASP A 188 -21.15 -18.93 -4.87
C ASP A 188 -22.01 -17.70 -4.52
N ALA A 189 -22.72 -17.18 -5.52
CA ALA A 189 -23.54 -15.98 -5.39
C ALA A 189 -24.59 -16.04 -4.26
N ASN A 190 -25.20 -17.22 -4.03
CA ASN A 190 -26.21 -17.38 -2.98
C ASN A 190 -25.57 -17.33 -1.59
N HIS A 191 -24.44 -18.02 -1.40
CA HIS A 191 -23.71 -18.00 -0.16
C HIS A 191 -23.13 -16.61 0.14
N VAL A 192 -22.67 -15.88 -0.88
CA VAL A 192 -22.21 -14.50 -0.72
C VAL A 192 -23.32 -13.60 -0.17
N GLN A 193 -24.57 -13.72 -0.65
CA GLN A 193 -25.68 -12.93 -0.12
C GLN A 193 -25.98 -13.22 1.36
N VAL A 194 -25.76 -14.46 1.81
CA VAL A 194 -25.94 -14.86 3.21
C VAL A 194 -24.83 -14.30 4.10
N VAL A 195 -23.58 -14.37 3.64
CA VAL A 195 -22.40 -13.91 4.40
C VAL A 195 -22.25 -12.38 4.38
N ALA A 196 -22.63 -11.74 3.26
CA ALA A 196 -22.63 -10.29 3.06
C ALA A 196 -24.06 -9.78 2.80
N PRO A 197 -24.95 -9.82 3.81
CA PRO A 197 -26.29 -9.31 3.68
C PRO A 197 -26.28 -7.80 3.43
N GLU A 198 -27.37 -7.26 2.88
CA GLU A 198 -27.51 -5.84 2.51
C GLU A 198 -27.09 -4.88 3.63
N ARG A 199 -27.47 -5.17 4.88
CA ARG A 199 -27.08 -4.36 6.05
C ARG A 199 -25.57 -4.31 6.26
N LEU A 200 -24.87 -5.43 6.08
CA LEU A 200 -23.40 -5.46 6.21
C LEU A 200 -22.76 -4.69 5.05
N ARG A 201 -23.28 -4.84 3.83
CA ARG A 201 -22.81 -4.10 2.65
C ARG A 201 -23.02 -2.59 2.79
N ALA A 202 -24.11 -2.16 3.40
CA ALA A 202 -24.34 -0.75 3.72
C ALA A 202 -23.42 -0.23 4.83
N LEU A 203 -23.04 -1.07 5.81
CA LEU A 203 -22.20 -0.66 6.94
C LEU A 203 -20.69 -0.65 6.63
N ILE A 204 -20.22 -1.58 5.79
CA ILE A 204 -18.78 -1.80 5.59
C ILE A 204 -18.00 -0.56 5.09
N PRO A 205 -18.55 0.31 4.19
CA PRO A 205 -17.81 1.50 3.77
C PRO A 205 -17.61 2.49 4.92
N TYR A 206 -18.60 2.65 5.80
CA TYR A 206 -18.49 3.48 6.99
C TYR A 206 -17.47 2.92 7.98
N ALA A 207 -17.46 1.59 8.17
CA ALA A 207 -16.48 0.95 9.03
C ALA A 207 -15.05 1.13 8.51
N ALA A 208 -14.85 1.01 7.19
CA ALA A 208 -13.56 1.26 6.55
C ALA A 208 -13.13 2.73 6.70
N THR A 209 -14.02 3.70 6.41
CA THR A 209 -13.75 5.13 6.59
C THR A 209 -13.40 5.47 8.05
N ALA A 210 -14.16 4.93 9.01
CA ALA A 210 -13.93 5.14 10.43
C ALA A 210 -12.60 4.55 10.88
N PHE A 211 -12.23 3.36 10.38
CA PHE A 211 -10.92 2.77 10.64
C PHE A 211 -9.79 3.64 10.09
N GLU A 212 -9.86 4.05 8.82
CA GLU A 212 -8.78 4.81 8.18
C GLU A 212 -8.60 6.21 8.77
N LEU A 213 -9.68 6.91 9.14
CA LEU A 213 -9.60 8.21 9.83
C LEU A 213 -9.25 8.06 11.31
N GLY A 214 -9.73 7.00 11.97
CA GLY A 214 -9.43 6.72 13.38
C GLY A 214 -8.00 6.27 13.62
N PHE A 215 -7.40 5.55 12.66
CA PHE A 215 -6.03 5.04 12.74
C PHE A 215 -5.00 6.14 13.08
N PRO A 216 -4.86 7.24 12.30
CA PRO A 216 -3.88 8.29 12.60
C PRO A 216 -4.17 8.99 13.92
N LEU A 217 -5.44 9.22 14.27
CA LEU A 217 -5.82 9.86 15.54
C LEU A 217 -5.39 9.02 16.74
N LEU A 218 -5.70 7.72 16.71
CA LEU A 218 -5.34 6.78 17.78
C LEU A 218 -3.82 6.56 17.85
N CYS A 219 -3.14 6.48 16.70
CA CYS A 219 -1.70 6.34 16.62
C CYS A 219 -0.98 7.58 17.19
N VAL A 220 -1.40 8.78 16.79
CA VAL A 220 -0.84 10.04 17.30
C VAL A 220 -1.18 10.23 18.77
N ALA A 221 -2.41 10.00 19.22
CA ALA A 221 -2.77 10.11 20.63
C ALA A 221 -1.97 9.14 21.53
N SER A 222 -1.79 7.90 21.06
CA SER A 222 -0.96 6.90 21.73
C SER A 222 0.52 7.32 21.77
N THR A 223 1.02 7.93 20.70
CA THR A 223 2.41 8.43 20.62
C THR A 223 2.62 9.71 21.41
N CYS A 224 1.65 10.63 21.46
CA CYS A 224 1.74 11.92 22.16
C CYS A 224 1.48 11.83 23.66
N ARG A 225 0.68 10.87 24.14
CA ARG A 225 0.59 10.59 25.60
C ARG A 225 1.94 10.20 26.20
N ILE A 226 2.83 9.64 25.39
CA ILE A 226 4.23 9.37 25.77
C ILE A 226 5.02 10.70 25.87
N LEU A 227 4.72 11.68 25.01
CA LEU A 227 5.37 13.01 24.98
C LEU A 227 4.95 13.95 26.12
N GLY A 228 3.79 13.73 26.75
CA GLY A 228 3.24 14.57 27.82
C GLY A 228 3.88 14.40 29.20
N GLY A 229 5.05 13.77 29.31
CA GLY A 229 5.73 13.63 30.60
C GLY A 229 7.19 13.17 30.58
N ARG A 230 7.63 12.35 29.61
CA ARG A 230 9.02 11.84 29.53
C ARG A 230 9.35 11.39 28.10
N GLY A 231 9.74 12.33 27.23
CA GLY A 231 10.39 12.07 25.94
C GLY A 231 9.76 11.02 25.01
N PHE A 232 10.41 10.69 23.89
CA PHE A 232 10.08 9.49 23.11
C PHE A 232 10.61 8.26 23.87
N ALA A 233 10.02 7.92 25.02
CA ALA A 233 10.38 6.75 25.80
C ALA A 233 9.98 5.48 25.03
N TRP A 234 10.98 4.76 24.52
CA TRP A 234 10.83 3.50 23.79
C TRP A 234 10.92 2.36 24.81
N ASP A 235 9.87 2.18 25.62
CA ASP A 235 9.96 1.34 26.81
C ASP A 235 9.66 -0.15 26.56
N GLY A 236 10.14 -0.70 25.44
CA GLY A 236 10.21 -2.15 25.26
C GLY A 236 8.88 -2.87 24.95
N GLY A 237 7.86 -2.18 24.45
CA GLY A 237 6.65 -2.80 23.89
C GLY A 237 5.72 -1.78 23.24
N ALA A 238 4.99 -2.19 22.21
CA ALA A 238 3.97 -1.38 21.58
C ALA A 238 2.81 -1.15 22.57
N PRO A 239 2.31 0.10 22.71
CA PRO A 239 1.10 0.38 23.48
C PRO A 239 -0.05 -0.52 23.04
N GLY A 240 -0.98 -0.85 23.96
CA GLY A 240 -2.17 -1.64 23.64
C GLY A 240 -2.93 -1.10 22.42
N THR A 241 -2.97 0.21 22.24
CA THR A 241 -3.53 0.87 21.05
C THR A 241 -2.81 0.47 19.76
N HIS A 242 -1.49 0.47 19.71
CA HIS A 242 -0.74 0.08 18.51
C HIS A 242 -0.94 -1.41 18.20
N ARG A 243 -1.01 -2.25 19.23
CA ARG A 243 -1.28 -3.69 19.10
C ARG A 243 -2.69 -3.93 18.54
N ALA A 244 -3.69 -3.23 19.05
CA ALA A 244 -5.06 -3.28 18.53
C ALA A 244 -5.15 -2.77 17.08
N LEU A 245 -4.53 -1.63 16.77
CA LEU A 245 -4.44 -1.10 15.40
C LEU A 245 -3.72 -2.08 14.46
N THR A 246 -2.74 -2.83 14.95
CA THR A 246 -2.06 -3.89 14.17
C THR A 246 -2.99 -5.07 13.93
N ALA A 247 -3.71 -5.56 14.94
CA ALA A 247 -4.63 -6.69 14.77
C ALA A 247 -5.78 -6.35 13.81
N VAL A 248 -6.42 -5.19 13.98
CA VAL A 248 -7.49 -4.72 13.10
C VAL A 248 -6.96 -4.45 11.69
N GLY A 249 -5.81 -3.77 11.59
CA GLY A 249 -5.16 -3.52 10.30
C GLY A 249 -4.74 -4.80 9.59
N ALA A 250 -4.31 -5.82 10.34
CA ALA A 250 -3.95 -7.12 9.79
C ALA A 250 -5.16 -7.84 9.19
N PHE A 251 -6.29 -7.82 9.89
CA PHE A 251 -7.55 -8.34 9.35
C PHE A 251 -7.98 -7.58 8.09
N PHE A 252 -7.93 -6.25 8.12
CA PHE A 252 -8.25 -5.39 6.98
C PHE A 252 -7.39 -5.72 5.75
N HIS A 253 -6.06 -5.75 5.89
CA HIS A 253 -5.14 -6.04 4.77
C HIS A 253 -5.22 -7.49 4.28
N ALA A 254 -5.49 -8.45 5.16
CA ALA A 254 -5.75 -9.83 4.73
C ALA A 254 -7.02 -9.88 3.86
N LEU A 255 -8.10 -9.23 4.29
CA LEU A 255 -9.38 -9.25 3.58
C LEU A 255 -9.30 -8.60 2.19
N ILE A 256 -8.69 -7.41 2.09
CA ILE A 256 -8.63 -6.68 0.79
C ILE A 256 -7.65 -7.31 -0.21
N ALA A 257 -6.80 -8.26 0.19
CA ALA A 257 -5.94 -9.00 -0.72
C ALA A 257 -6.62 -10.19 -1.40
N LEU A 258 -7.73 -10.67 -0.83
CA LEU A 258 -8.50 -11.83 -1.30
C LEU A 258 -9.40 -11.62 -2.53
N PRO A 259 -9.79 -10.41 -2.97
CA PRO A 259 -10.49 -10.28 -4.24
C PRO A 259 -9.62 -10.81 -5.39
N PRO A 260 -10.17 -11.62 -6.31
CA PRO A 260 -9.41 -12.12 -7.44
C PRO A 260 -9.05 -10.97 -8.40
N PRO A 261 -7.97 -11.13 -9.20
CA PRO A 261 -7.62 -10.15 -10.21
C PRO A 261 -8.73 -9.98 -11.26
N PRO A 262 -8.86 -8.80 -11.87
CA PRO A 262 -8.04 -7.60 -11.64
C PRO A 262 -8.48 -6.69 -10.47
N MET A 263 -9.41 -7.11 -9.61
CA MET A 263 -9.79 -6.32 -8.42
C MET A 263 -8.78 -6.40 -7.27
N SER A 264 -7.82 -7.33 -7.34
CA SER A 264 -6.89 -7.58 -6.24
C SER A 264 -5.98 -6.39 -5.94
N VAL A 265 -5.79 -6.13 -4.64
CA VAL A 265 -4.81 -5.16 -4.11
C VAL A 265 -3.75 -5.84 -3.24
N TYR A 266 -3.47 -7.13 -3.47
CA TYR A 266 -2.47 -7.87 -2.71
C TYR A 266 -1.06 -7.21 -2.72
N PRO A 267 -0.54 -6.59 -3.81
CA PRO A 267 0.79 -5.99 -3.77
C PRO A 267 0.84 -4.78 -2.84
N PHE A 268 -0.27 -4.02 -2.77
CA PHE A 268 -0.44 -2.94 -1.81
C PHE A 268 -0.45 -3.49 -0.38
N SER A 269 -1.20 -4.56 -0.13
CA SER A 269 -1.23 -5.21 1.20
C SER A 269 0.14 -5.78 1.58
N MET A 270 0.91 -6.31 0.62
CA MET A 270 2.25 -6.84 0.86
C MET A 270 3.20 -5.76 1.41
N ILE A 271 3.25 -4.57 0.78
CA ILE A 271 4.12 -3.48 1.26
C ILE A 271 3.65 -2.89 2.60
N MET A 272 2.37 -3.07 2.96
CA MET A 272 1.89 -2.66 4.29
C MET A 272 2.48 -3.55 5.41
N ALA A 273 2.76 -4.82 5.17
CA ALA A 273 3.34 -5.71 6.18
C ALA A 273 4.67 -5.20 6.80
N PRO A 274 5.72 -4.84 6.03
CA PRO A 274 6.92 -4.24 6.61
C PRO A 274 6.64 -2.89 7.30
N MET A 275 5.63 -2.13 6.85
CA MET A 275 5.24 -0.90 7.55
C MET A 275 4.64 -1.18 8.94
N TYR A 276 3.82 -2.22 9.09
CA TYR A 276 3.31 -2.65 10.39
C TYR A 276 4.41 -3.23 11.29
N VAL A 277 5.35 -3.99 10.72
CA VAL A 277 6.55 -4.48 11.44
C VAL A 277 7.34 -3.30 12.01
N ALA A 278 7.78 -2.35 11.17
CA ALA A 278 8.64 -1.26 11.63
C ALA A 278 7.88 -0.18 12.41
N GLY A 279 6.67 0.16 11.98
CA GLY A 279 5.89 1.25 12.53
C GLY A 279 5.12 0.89 13.80
N MET A 280 4.47 -0.26 13.85
CA MET A 280 3.45 -0.50 14.87
C MET A 280 3.92 -1.41 16.00
N VAL A 281 4.43 -2.59 15.65
CA VAL A 281 4.80 -3.66 16.61
C VAL A 281 6.21 -4.24 16.40
N PRO A 282 7.26 -3.39 16.29
CA PRO A 282 8.62 -3.86 16.00
C PRO A 282 9.18 -4.76 17.10
N HIS A 283 8.94 -4.43 18.36
CA HIS A 283 9.44 -5.25 19.47
C HIS A 283 8.78 -6.63 19.47
N GLU A 284 7.45 -6.68 19.39
CA GLU A 284 6.66 -7.90 19.43
C GLU A 284 7.03 -8.84 18.27
N THR A 285 7.21 -8.29 17.07
CA THR A 285 7.63 -9.06 15.90
C THR A 285 9.03 -9.62 16.05
N GLY A 286 9.97 -8.83 16.60
CA GLY A 286 11.31 -9.31 16.92
C GLY A 286 11.31 -10.45 17.96
N VAL A 287 10.50 -10.32 19.02
CA VAL A 287 10.34 -11.35 20.05
C VAL A 287 9.71 -12.62 19.47
N ALA A 288 8.60 -12.49 18.72
CA ALA A 288 7.93 -13.61 18.09
C ALA A 288 8.85 -14.35 17.11
N ALA A 289 9.59 -13.62 16.28
CA ALA A 289 10.55 -14.20 15.34
C ALA A 289 11.71 -14.89 16.06
N SER A 290 12.24 -14.29 17.14
CA SER A 290 13.28 -14.92 17.95
C SER A 290 12.80 -16.19 18.65
N ALA A 291 11.58 -16.18 19.19
CA ALA A 291 10.95 -17.35 19.80
C ALA A 291 10.74 -18.47 18.77
N PHE A 292 10.24 -18.12 17.58
CA PHE A 292 10.09 -19.08 16.47
C PHE A 292 11.44 -19.64 16.04
N ALA A 293 12.47 -18.82 15.88
CA ALA A 293 13.82 -19.27 15.52
C ALA A 293 14.44 -20.17 16.59
N ALA A 294 14.23 -19.87 17.88
CA ALA A 294 14.67 -20.72 18.97
C ALA A 294 13.93 -22.07 18.96
N ARG A 295 12.62 -22.07 18.72
CA ARG A 295 11.81 -23.29 18.54
C ARG A 295 12.23 -24.08 17.30
N TRP A 296 12.59 -23.42 16.20
CA TRP A 296 13.09 -24.07 14.99
C TRP A 296 14.41 -24.82 15.23
N LYS A 297 15.34 -24.18 15.94
CA LYS A 297 16.64 -24.76 16.31
C LYS A 297 16.51 -25.90 17.33
N SER A 298 15.69 -25.71 18.35
CA SER A 298 15.49 -26.71 19.43
C SER A 298 14.47 -27.79 19.08
N GLY A 299 13.62 -27.56 18.08
CA GLY A 299 12.62 -28.52 17.64
C GLY A 299 13.26 -29.78 17.10
N GLY A 300 12.63 -30.94 17.33
CA GLY A 300 13.03 -32.19 16.70
C GLY A 300 12.83 -32.14 15.17
N ALA A 301 13.34 -33.15 14.47
CA ALA A 301 13.15 -33.30 13.03
C ALA A 301 11.66 -33.30 12.64
N SER A 302 10.79 -33.88 13.49
CA SER A 302 9.33 -33.91 13.29
C SER A 302 8.69 -32.53 13.25
N PHE A 303 9.09 -31.60 14.12
CA PHE A 303 8.58 -30.23 14.10
C PHE A 303 8.95 -29.52 12.80
N ARG A 304 10.22 -29.60 12.39
CA ARG A 304 10.69 -29.00 11.14
C ARG A 304 10.01 -29.63 9.92
N ALA A 305 9.88 -30.95 9.90
CA ALA A 305 9.19 -31.67 8.83
C ALA A 305 7.70 -31.26 8.75
N GLY A 306 7.03 -31.09 9.89
CA GLY A 306 5.65 -30.61 9.95
C GLY A 306 5.49 -29.21 9.38
N VAL A 307 6.36 -28.26 9.76
CA VAL A 307 6.32 -26.90 9.20
C VAL A 307 6.60 -26.92 7.69
N TRP A 308 7.60 -27.68 7.24
CA TRP A 308 7.89 -27.82 5.81
C TRP A 308 6.73 -28.45 5.03
N ALA A 309 6.07 -29.47 5.59
CA ALA A 309 4.91 -30.09 4.98
C ALA A 309 3.76 -29.10 4.83
N ILE A 310 3.46 -28.29 5.85
CA ILE A 310 2.42 -27.25 5.80
C ILE A 310 2.74 -26.22 4.71
N VAL A 311 3.98 -25.71 4.68
CA VAL A 311 4.41 -24.73 3.67
C VAL A 311 4.33 -25.33 2.26
N ALA A 312 4.82 -26.57 2.07
CA ALA A 312 4.80 -27.24 0.77
C ALA A 312 3.38 -27.48 0.28
N VAL A 313 2.46 -27.92 1.15
CA VAL A 313 1.04 -28.11 0.82
C VAL A 313 0.38 -26.78 0.46
N ALA A 314 0.61 -25.72 1.23
CA ALA A 314 0.03 -24.41 0.96
C ALA A 314 0.52 -23.82 -0.37
N VAL A 315 1.82 -23.93 -0.66
CA VAL A 315 2.40 -23.48 -1.93
C VAL A 315 1.92 -24.34 -3.10
N ALA A 316 1.91 -25.67 -2.96
CA ALA A 316 1.42 -26.57 -4.02
C ALA A 316 -0.06 -26.30 -4.32
N PHE A 317 -0.87 -26.03 -3.29
CA PHE A 317 -2.25 -25.62 -3.47
C PHE A 317 -2.35 -24.29 -4.22
N ALA A 318 -1.61 -23.26 -3.83
CA ALA A 318 -1.60 -21.97 -4.51
C ALA A 318 -1.18 -22.09 -5.99
N VAL A 319 -0.14 -22.87 -6.29
CA VAL A 319 0.32 -23.13 -7.66
C VAL A 319 -0.75 -23.86 -8.48
N LYS A 320 -1.37 -24.89 -7.91
CA LYS A 320 -2.46 -25.60 -8.59
C LYS A 320 -3.66 -24.69 -8.87
N GLN A 321 -4.00 -23.79 -7.95
CA GLN A 321 -5.07 -22.82 -8.16
C GLN A 321 -4.72 -21.79 -9.25
N HIS A 322 -3.46 -21.37 -9.31
CA HIS A 322 -2.95 -20.50 -10.36
C HIS A 322 -3.11 -21.10 -11.75
N GLU A 323 -2.72 -22.38 -11.90
CA GLU A 323 -2.89 -23.14 -13.15
C GLU A 323 -4.37 -23.29 -13.55
N ALA A 324 -5.27 -23.40 -12.58
CA ALA A 324 -6.69 -23.60 -12.83
C ALA A 324 -7.42 -22.34 -13.32
N HIS A 325 -7.04 -21.16 -12.84
CA HIS A 325 -7.86 -19.96 -13.00
C HIS A 325 -7.41 -18.97 -14.07
N SER A 326 -6.13 -18.99 -14.50
CA SER A 326 -5.60 -18.10 -15.56
C SER A 326 -6.07 -16.64 -15.44
N TYR A 327 -6.01 -16.08 -14.23
CA TYR A 327 -6.55 -14.74 -13.97
C TYR A 327 -5.82 -13.64 -14.74
N PHE A 328 -6.56 -12.60 -15.13
CA PHE A 328 -5.99 -11.39 -15.68
C PHE A 328 -5.48 -10.47 -14.56
N GLU A 329 -4.16 -10.34 -14.44
CA GLU A 329 -3.52 -9.43 -13.49
C GLU A 329 -3.03 -8.13 -14.16
N TYR A 330 -3.38 -6.99 -13.56
CA TYR A 330 -2.84 -5.68 -13.92
C TYR A 330 -2.40 -4.91 -12.67
N PRO A 331 -1.10 -4.56 -12.53
CA PRO A 331 0.04 -4.98 -13.36
C PRO A 331 0.25 -6.51 -13.36
N PRO A 332 0.92 -7.06 -14.40
CA PRO A 332 1.09 -8.50 -14.55
C PRO A 332 2.18 -9.03 -13.61
N TYR A 333 1.81 -9.36 -12.38
CA TYR A 333 2.69 -10.09 -11.46
C TYR A 333 2.50 -11.61 -11.60
N PHE A 334 1.31 -12.05 -12.01
CA PHE A 334 0.89 -13.45 -12.16
C PHE A 334 1.23 -14.28 -10.92
N ALA A 335 0.91 -13.72 -9.76
CA ALA A 335 1.29 -14.28 -8.47
C ALA A 335 0.19 -14.07 -7.44
N TRP A 336 -1.07 -13.82 -7.84
CA TRP A 336 -2.15 -13.51 -6.92
C TRP A 336 -2.37 -14.60 -5.88
N GLU A 337 -2.46 -15.88 -6.24
CA GLU A 337 -2.72 -16.96 -5.28
C GLU A 337 -1.62 -17.04 -4.22
N LEU A 338 -0.36 -16.97 -4.67
CA LEU A 338 0.81 -17.00 -3.79
C LEU A 338 0.91 -15.71 -2.96
N GLY A 339 0.61 -14.57 -3.56
CA GLY A 339 0.61 -13.26 -2.93
C GLY A 339 -0.47 -13.13 -1.86
N ALA A 340 -1.70 -13.56 -2.15
CA ALA A 340 -2.81 -13.59 -1.20
C ALA A 340 -2.52 -14.55 -0.03
N LEU A 341 -1.98 -15.74 -0.32
CA LEU A 341 -1.51 -16.67 0.72
C LEU A 341 -0.43 -16.02 1.59
N TRP A 342 0.56 -15.38 0.97
CA TRP A 342 1.62 -14.67 1.70
C TRP A 342 1.06 -13.58 2.59
N VAL A 343 0.12 -12.75 2.08
CA VAL A 343 -0.51 -11.67 2.84
C VAL A 343 -1.27 -12.23 4.04
N CYS A 344 -2.08 -13.28 3.85
CA CYS A 344 -2.79 -13.94 4.94
C CYS A 344 -1.83 -14.47 6.01
N CYS A 345 -0.74 -15.12 5.60
CA CYS A 345 0.28 -15.63 6.53
C CYS A 345 1.00 -14.50 7.26
N ALA A 346 1.43 -13.46 6.54
CA ALA A 346 2.19 -12.34 7.10
C ALA A 346 1.35 -11.53 8.09
N PHE A 347 0.10 -11.21 7.74
CA PHE A 347 -0.79 -10.48 8.63
C PHE A 347 -1.35 -11.36 9.75
N GLY A 348 -1.56 -12.67 9.52
CA GLY A 348 -1.83 -13.61 10.61
C GLY A 348 -0.69 -13.65 11.63
N ALA A 349 0.56 -13.68 11.18
CA ALA A 349 1.74 -13.61 12.05
C ALA A 349 1.88 -12.25 12.76
N LEU A 350 1.57 -11.14 12.08
CA LEU A 350 1.54 -9.81 12.70
C LEU A 350 0.46 -9.70 13.77
N ALA A 351 -0.76 -10.19 13.49
CA ALA A 351 -1.85 -10.23 14.45
C ALA A 351 -1.48 -11.11 15.64
N TYR A 352 -0.90 -12.29 15.41
CA TYR A 352 -0.38 -13.15 16.48
C TYR A 352 0.65 -12.42 17.34
N ALA A 353 1.71 -11.86 16.73
CA ALA A 353 2.74 -11.12 17.46
C ALA A 353 2.14 -9.95 18.27
N ALA A 354 1.22 -9.20 17.66
CA ALA A 354 0.51 -8.12 18.32
C ALA A 354 -0.37 -8.61 19.46
N LEU A 355 -1.05 -9.75 19.38
CA LEU A 355 -1.97 -10.24 20.41
C LEU A 355 -1.25 -10.97 21.56
N THR A 356 -0.14 -11.65 21.27
CA THR A 356 0.64 -12.37 22.29
C THR A 356 1.75 -11.54 22.93
N GLY A 357 2.07 -10.38 22.37
CA GLY A 357 3.06 -9.47 22.95
C GLY A 357 2.72 -9.10 24.39
N THR A 358 3.64 -9.30 25.32
CA THR A 358 3.48 -8.81 26.70
C THR A 358 4.02 -7.39 26.77
N SER A 359 3.27 -6.45 27.34
CA SER A 359 3.79 -5.13 27.68
C SER A 359 4.82 -5.29 28.80
N THR A 360 6.09 -5.44 28.45
CA THR A 360 7.16 -5.40 29.45
C THR A 360 7.38 -3.96 29.85
N SER A 361 6.67 -3.53 30.88
CA SER A 361 6.99 -2.30 31.61
C SER A 361 8.33 -2.53 32.30
N ARG A 362 9.43 -2.25 31.60
CA ARG A 362 10.75 -2.27 32.20
C ARG A 362 11.36 -0.89 32.10
N GLU A 363 11.33 -0.21 33.24
CA GLU A 363 12.15 0.96 33.58
C GLU A 363 13.61 0.69 33.19
N GLY A 364 13.97 1.09 31.98
CA GLY A 364 15.34 1.28 31.56
C GLY A 364 15.45 2.74 31.18
N ASN A 365 16.32 3.48 31.86
CA ASN A 365 16.73 4.82 31.43
C ASN A 365 17.42 4.71 30.06
N GLU A 366 16.66 4.56 28.98
CA GLU A 366 17.18 4.77 27.63
C GLU A 366 17.26 6.27 27.39
N GLU A 367 18.44 6.74 26.96
CA GLU A 367 18.68 8.13 26.60
C GLU A 367 17.61 8.63 25.62
N GLU A 368 16.96 9.72 26.03
CA GLU A 368 16.06 10.47 25.17
C GLU A 368 16.86 10.99 23.97
N VAL A 369 16.80 10.29 22.82
CA VAL A 369 17.43 10.82 21.61
C VAL A 369 16.59 11.98 21.13
N SER A 370 17.04 13.19 21.43
CA SER A 370 16.58 14.40 20.76
C SER A 370 17.01 14.32 19.29
N LEU A 371 16.02 14.24 18.39
CA LEU A 371 16.31 14.32 16.96
C LEU A 371 16.60 15.77 16.62
N SER A 372 17.74 16.03 15.96
CA SER A 372 17.99 17.34 15.36
C SER A 372 16.89 17.68 14.35
N ARG A 373 16.63 18.98 14.11
CA ARG A 373 15.66 19.43 13.08
C ARG A 373 15.92 18.80 11.71
N ARG A 374 17.20 18.62 11.33
CA ARG A 374 17.59 17.95 10.09
C ARG A 374 17.24 16.47 10.09
N ALA A 375 17.46 15.76 11.20
CA ALA A 375 17.07 14.37 11.32
C ALA A 375 15.55 14.20 11.27
N LEU A 376 14.79 15.09 11.92
CA LEU A 376 13.34 15.09 11.87
C LEU A 376 12.81 15.31 10.44
N ALA A 377 13.40 16.27 9.70
CA ALA A 377 13.05 16.52 8.29
C ALA A 377 13.30 15.27 7.42
N LYS A 378 14.45 14.60 7.58
CA LYS A 378 14.78 13.35 6.86
C LYS A 378 13.77 12.24 7.18
N VAL A 379 13.48 12.03 8.46
CA VAL A 379 12.54 10.99 8.93
C VAL A 379 11.11 11.26 8.45
N SER A 380 10.72 12.52 8.30
CA SER A 380 9.38 12.92 7.83
C SER A 380 9.21 12.94 6.31
N ALA A 381 10.31 12.87 5.54
CA ALA A 381 10.26 13.01 4.09
C ALA A 381 9.38 11.95 3.38
N PRO A 382 9.39 10.65 3.76
CA PRO A 382 8.48 9.67 3.18
C PRO A 382 7.00 10.01 3.40
N ALA A 383 6.65 10.51 4.60
CA ALA A 383 5.29 10.94 4.91
C ALA A 383 4.90 12.17 4.09
N ALA A 384 5.79 13.16 3.97
CA ALA A 384 5.56 14.34 3.13
C ALA A 384 5.38 13.95 1.65
N PHE A 385 6.16 13.00 1.14
CA PHE A 385 6.00 12.47 -0.21
C PHE A 385 4.61 11.84 -0.42
N ILE A 386 4.16 10.97 0.51
CA ILE A 386 2.82 10.36 0.45
C ILE A 386 1.73 11.42 0.47
N PHE A 387 1.85 12.44 1.32
CA PHE A 387 0.91 13.56 1.39
C PHE A 387 0.83 14.30 0.06
N LEU A 388 1.98 14.69 -0.51
CA LEU A 388 2.03 15.43 -1.77
C LEU A 388 1.44 14.63 -2.95
N VAL A 389 1.74 13.33 -3.02
CA VAL A 389 1.13 12.43 -4.02
C VAL A 389 -0.38 12.37 -3.84
N SER A 390 -0.87 12.24 -2.61
CA SER A 390 -2.33 12.20 -2.34
C SER A 390 -3.02 13.53 -2.66
N ALA A 391 -2.43 14.64 -2.24
CA ALA A 391 -2.93 15.99 -2.49
C ALA A 391 -2.96 16.35 -3.97
N SER A 392 -2.09 15.74 -4.79
CA SER A 392 -2.02 15.99 -6.23
C SER A 392 -3.32 15.65 -6.98
N THR A 393 -4.16 14.77 -6.43
CA THR A 393 -5.48 14.43 -6.98
C THR A 393 -6.48 15.57 -6.80
N TYR A 394 -6.56 16.13 -5.60
CA TYR A 394 -7.37 17.33 -5.34
C TYR A 394 -6.88 18.52 -6.14
N ALA A 395 -5.57 18.62 -6.31
CA ALA A 395 -4.94 19.62 -7.13
C ALA A 395 -5.09 19.37 -8.64
N GLY A 396 -5.84 18.33 -9.08
CA GLY A 396 -6.04 17.91 -10.47
C GLY A 396 -4.78 17.73 -11.32
N ILE A 397 -3.63 17.55 -10.67
CA ILE A 397 -2.33 17.29 -11.31
C ILE A 397 -2.28 15.83 -11.75
N ARG A 398 -2.90 14.93 -10.98
CA ARG A 398 -2.82 13.49 -11.20
C ARG A 398 -4.02 12.72 -10.65
N THR A 399 -4.63 11.90 -11.51
CA THR A 399 -5.62 10.88 -11.12
C THR A 399 -4.98 9.51 -10.94
N TYR A 400 -3.90 9.23 -11.68
CA TYR A 400 -3.14 7.97 -11.60
C TYR A 400 -1.62 8.17 -11.80
N PRO A 401 -0.75 7.48 -11.03
CA PRO A 401 -1.03 6.76 -9.78
C PRO A 401 -1.27 7.72 -8.60
N SER A 402 -2.28 7.43 -7.77
CA SER A 402 -2.61 8.20 -6.56
C SER A 402 -2.98 7.27 -5.40
N PHE A 403 -2.79 7.72 -4.16
CA PHE A 403 -3.28 7.01 -2.97
C PHE A 403 -4.80 7.16 -2.77
N ALA A 404 -5.47 8.04 -3.52
CA ALA A 404 -6.93 8.09 -3.56
C ALA A 404 -7.56 6.94 -4.39
N MET A 405 -6.76 6.02 -4.93
CA MET A 405 -7.25 4.88 -5.70
C MET A 405 -8.21 4.02 -4.86
N PHE A 406 -9.23 3.47 -5.50
CA PHE A 406 -10.30 2.69 -4.86
C PHE A 406 -11.18 3.48 -3.88
N SER A 407 -11.18 4.81 -3.90
CA SER A 407 -12.09 5.59 -3.04
C SER A 407 -13.39 6.00 -3.72
N ASN A 408 -13.60 5.66 -5.00
CA ASN A 408 -14.67 6.23 -5.84
C ASN A 408 -14.64 7.77 -5.96
N LEU A 409 -13.54 8.43 -5.55
CA LEU A 409 -13.41 9.88 -5.59
C LEU A 409 -13.45 10.43 -7.02
N ARG A 410 -14.30 11.43 -7.25
CA ARG A 410 -14.41 12.21 -8.48
C ARG A 410 -14.25 13.69 -8.12
N VAL A 411 -13.26 14.34 -8.72
CA VAL A 411 -12.91 15.75 -8.44
C VAL A 411 -12.82 16.61 -9.72
N GLU A 412 -13.04 16.00 -10.87
CA GLU A 412 -12.96 16.65 -12.18
C GLU A 412 -14.26 17.36 -12.57
N GLY A 413 -14.20 18.35 -13.46
CA GLY A 413 -15.41 18.93 -14.05
C GLY A 413 -16.11 19.99 -13.21
N GLY A 414 -15.44 20.52 -12.19
CA GLY A 414 -16.01 21.52 -11.29
C GLY A 414 -17.17 20.99 -10.44
N VAL A 415 -17.32 19.67 -10.32
CA VAL A 415 -18.16 18.97 -9.34
C VAL A 415 -17.33 17.92 -8.66
N SER A 416 -17.44 17.88 -7.34
CA SER A 416 -16.83 16.86 -6.52
C SER A 416 -17.91 16.04 -5.83
N ASN A 417 -17.78 14.72 -5.83
CA ASN A 417 -18.61 13.85 -4.98
C ASN A 417 -18.12 13.84 -3.51
N HIS A 418 -17.03 14.56 -3.20
CA HIS A 418 -16.43 14.65 -1.87
C HIS A 418 -17.24 15.53 -0.93
N TRP A 419 -17.45 15.10 0.31
CA TRP A 419 -18.28 15.77 1.32
C TRP A 419 -17.76 17.16 1.73
N VAL A 420 -16.44 17.37 1.69
CA VAL A 420 -15.81 18.65 2.07
C VAL A 420 -15.74 19.64 0.90
N PHE A 421 -15.57 19.16 -0.33
CA PHE A 421 -15.35 20.02 -1.51
C PHE A 421 -16.59 20.09 -2.41
N ARG A 422 -17.79 19.97 -1.81
CA ARG A 422 -19.03 19.97 -2.57
C ARG A 422 -19.22 21.31 -3.27
N SER A 423 -19.26 21.25 -4.59
CA SER A 423 -19.81 22.31 -5.42
C SER A 423 -21.33 22.24 -5.26
N LYS A 424 -21.98 23.27 -4.68
CA LYS A 424 -23.44 23.32 -4.69
C LYS A 424 -23.91 23.37 -6.16
N PRO A 425 -24.94 22.62 -6.54
CA PRO A 425 -25.58 22.78 -7.85
C PRO A 425 -26.45 24.05 -7.81
N HIS A 426 -25.84 25.24 -7.77
CA HIS A 426 -26.59 26.49 -7.86
C HIS A 426 -25.90 27.49 -8.78
N ASP A 427 -26.74 28.04 -9.65
CA ASP A 427 -26.57 29.12 -10.60
C ASP A 427 -25.19 29.28 -11.27
N PRO A 428 -25.04 29.08 -12.60
CA PRO A 428 -23.79 29.35 -13.31
C PRO A 428 -23.27 30.80 -13.15
N THR A 429 -24.07 31.70 -12.57
CA THR A 429 -23.74 33.10 -12.27
C THR A 429 -23.25 33.36 -10.83
N GLU A 430 -23.44 32.44 -9.87
CA GLU A 430 -22.95 32.62 -8.50
C GLU A 430 -21.61 31.91 -8.27
N GLU A 431 -20.58 32.68 -7.93
CA GLU A 431 -19.31 32.11 -7.48
C GLU A 431 -19.51 31.43 -6.12
N SER A 432 -19.37 30.10 -6.09
CA SER A 432 -19.41 29.32 -4.85
C SER A 432 -18.49 29.95 -3.78
N PRO A 433 -19.00 30.26 -2.58
CA PRO A 433 -18.21 30.88 -1.54
C PRO A 433 -17.25 29.82 -0.99
N PHE A 434 -15.99 29.93 -1.40
CA PHE A 434 -14.84 29.20 -0.87
C PHE A 434 -14.72 27.72 -1.28
N ASP A 435 -14.21 27.48 -2.49
CA ASP A 435 -13.51 26.22 -2.80
C ASP A 435 -11.99 26.47 -2.66
N PRO A 436 -11.31 26.05 -1.57
CA PRO A 436 -9.88 26.25 -1.39
C PRO A 436 -9.02 25.52 -2.43
N ILE A 437 -9.59 24.58 -3.20
CA ILE A 437 -8.95 23.97 -4.37
C ILE A 437 -9.03 24.93 -5.58
N ALA A 438 -10.15 25.63 -5.77
CA ALA A 438 -10.37 26.59 -6.86
C ALA A 438 -9.90 28.03 -6.55
N ALA A 439 -9.69 28.39 -5.28
CA ALA A 439 -9.40 29.76 -4.83
C ALA A 439 -8.02 30.31 -5.29
N GLY A 440 -7.21 29.51 -5.97
CA GLY A 440 -5.89 29.94 -6.45
C GLY A 440 -5.49 29.44 -7.84
N ARG A 441 -6.42 28.91 -8.66
CA ARG A 441 -6.04 28.29 -9.95
C ARG A 441 -6.93 28.69 -11.11
N ASP A 442 -6.26 28.94 -12.23
CA ASP A 442 -6.73 29.17 -13.60
C ASP A 442 -8.11 28.53 -13.92
N GLU A 443 -8.94 29.21 -14.73
CA GLU A 443 -10.27 28.74 -15.17
C GLU A 443 -10.27 27.30 -15.69
N THR A 444 -9.12 26.83 -16.18
CA THR A 444 -8.89 25.45 -16.62
C THR A 444 -9.11 24.39 -15.54
N TYR A 445 -9.03 24.72 -14.25
CA TYR A 445 -9.32 23.79 -13.14
C TYR A 445 -10.80 23.67 -12.79
N ARG A 446 -11.58 24.73 -13.03
CA ARG A 446 -13.05 24.70 -12.89
C ARG A 446 -13.70 23.87 -14.01
N ARG A 447 -12.92 23.47 -15.03
CA ARG A 447 -13.41 22.73 -16.21
C ARG A 447 -12.73 21.36 -16.34
N GLY A 448 -13.52 20.32 -16.52
CA GLY A 448 -13.09 19.00 -16.96
C GLY A 448 -13.16 18.89 -18.48
N VAL A 449 -12.55 17.86 -19.05
CA VAL A 449 -12.77 17.49 -20.45
C VAL A 449 -13.54 16.17 -20.48
N LEU A 450 -14.76 16.19 -21.02
CA LEU A 450 -15.49 14.99 -21.39
C LEU A 450 -15.03 14.61 -22.79
N VAL A 451 -14.21 13.56 -22.89
CA VAL A 451 -13.83 13.01 -24.19
C VAL A 451 -15.01 12.17 -24.67
N THR A 452 -15.64 12.59 -25.77
CA THR A 452 -16.83 11.92 -26.33
C THR A 452 -16.49 10.94 -27.42
N ASN A 453 -15.37 11.14 -28.12
CA ASN A 453 -14.84 10.20 -29.11
C ASN A 453 -13.37 10.54 -29.44
N THR A 454 -12.58 9.55 -29.84
CA THR A 454 -11.20 9.76 -30.29
C THR A 454 -10.66 8.50 -30.97
N ASN A 455 -9.81 8.69 -31.99
CA ASN A 455 -8.95 7.62 -32.53
C ASN A 455 -7.53 7.67 -31.95
N LEU A 456 -7.20 8.64 -31.09
CA LEU A 456 -5.90 8.74 -30.45
C LEU A 456 -5.77 7.60 -29.41
N PRO A 457 -4.90 6.58 -29.61
CA PRO A 457 -4.90 5.39 -28.77
C PRO A 457 -4.67 5.68 -27.27
N SER A 458 -3.84 6.68 -26.98
CA SER A 458 -3.54 7.08 -25.60
C SER A 458 -4.73 7.71 -24.89
N LEU A 459 -5.70 8.30 -25.59
CA LEU A 459 -6.97 8.76 -25.01
C LEU A 459 -8.05 7.68 -25.10
N ARG A 460 -8.15 6.96 -26.22
CA ARG A 460 -9.12 5.89 -26.40
C ARG A 460 -9.09 4.84 -25.28
N LEU A 461 -7.88 4.56 -24.77
CA LEU A 461 -7.63 3.59 -23.69
C LEU A 461 -7.21 4.28 -22.38
N ALA A 462 -7.55 5.55 -22.20
CA ALA A 462 -7.19 6.29 -20.99
C ALA A 462 -8.00 5.85 -19.78
N GLN A 463 -9.27 5.47 -19.96
CA GLN A 463 -10.11 4.84 -18.93
C GLN A 463 -10.47 3.44 -19.43
N VAL A 464 -10.20 2.43 -18.62
CA VAL A 464 -10.43 1.02 -18.96
C VAL A 464 -11.32 0.40 -17.90
N ASN A 465 -12.45 -0.16 -18.32
CA ASN A 465 -13.31 -0.96 -17.47
C ASN A 465 -12.74 -2.39 -17.37
N LEU A 466 -12.31 -2.81 -16.19
CA LEU A 466 -11.75 -4.14 -15.97
C LEU A 466 -12.81 -5.19 -15.62
N ALA A 467 -14.07 -4.80 -15.43
CA ALA A 467 -15.15 -5.71 -15.08
C ALA A 467 -15.30 -6.91 -16.04
N PRO A 468 -15.15 -6.74 -17.37
CA PRO A 468 -15.22 -7.87 -18.30
C PRO A 468 -14.11 -8.91 -18.14
N LEU A 469 -13.04 -8.57 -17.43
CA LEU A 469 -11.89 -9.44 -17.18
C LEU A 469 -11.98 -10.17 -15.84
N LEU A 470 -13.07 -9.97 -15.09
CA LEU A 470 -13.29 -10.66 -13.83
C LEU A 470 -13.74 -12.12 -14.04
N PRO A 471 -13.49 -13.00 -13.06
CA PRO A 471 -14.00 -14.36 -13.08
C PRO A 471 -15.54 -14.36 -13.13
N SER A 472 -16.13 -15.30 -13.88
CA SER A 472 -17.60 -15.40 -14.01
C SER A 472 -18.30 -15.52 -12.66
N ALA A 473 -17.77 -16.35 -11.75
CA ALA A 473 -18.31 -16.50 -10.40
C ALA A 473 -18.31 -15.17 -9.61
N THR A 474 -17.32 -14.32 -9.83
CA THR A 474 -17.25 -12.99 -9.21
C THR A 474 -18.25 -12.02 -9.83
N ILE A 475 -18.43 -12.06 -11.15
CA ILE A 475 -19.46 -11.30 -11.86
C ILE A 475 -20.87 -11.69 -11.36
N ASP A 476 -21.12 -12.99 -11.20
CA ASP A 476 -22.40 -13.50 -10.71
C ASP A 476 -22.65 -13.08 -9.26
N ALA A 477 -21.63 -13.15 -8.40
CA ALA A 477 -21.71 -12.70 -7.02
C ALA A 477 -21.97 -11.18 -6.90
N LEU A 478 -21.28 -10.36 -7.71
CA LEU A 478 -21.52 -8.91 -7.78
C LEU A 478 -22.95 -8.61 -8.26
N THR A 479 -23.40 -9.32 -9.29
CA THR A 479 -24.76 -9.18 -9.84
C THR A 479 -25.82 -9.53 -8.80
N ALA A 480 -25.65 -10.66 -8.11
CA ALA A 480 -26.55 -11.10 -7.05
C ALA A 480 -26.55 -10.12 -5.86
N ALA A 481 -25.40 -9.53 -5.54
CA ALA A 481 -25.33 -8.51 -4.51
C ALA A 481 -25.95 -7.16 -4.94
N GLY A 482 -26.34 -6.98 -6.21
CA GLY A 482 -26.83 -5.69 -6.71
C GLY A 482 -25.73 -4.64 -6.88
N CYS A 483 -24.46 -5.07 -6.90
CA CYS A 483 -23.33 -4.18 -7.13
C CYS A 483 -23.22 -3.84 -8.62
N ARG A 484 -22.97 -2.57 -8.94
CA ARG A 484 -22.50 -2.15 -10.25
C ARG A 484 -21.17 -2.85 -10.51
N ARG A 485 -21.07 -3.48 -11.69
CA ARG A 485 -19.90 -4.29 -12.06
C ARG A 485 -18.72 -3.45 -12.53
N GLU A 486 -18.98 -2.24 -13.04
CA GLU A 486 -17.96 -1.34 -13.59
C GLU A 486 -16.80 -1.12 -12.62
N PHE A 487 -15.59 -1.39 -13.10
CA PHE A 487 -14.35 -1.23 -12.33
C PHE A 487 -13.31 -0.52 -13.19
N HIS A 488 -13.35 0.81 -13.13
CA HIS A 488 -12.54 1.66 -14.00
C HIS A 488 -11.14 1.92 -13.43
N VAL A 489 -10.13 1.80 -14.29
CA VAL A 489 -8.77 2.26 -14.03
C VAL A 489 -8.31 3.23 -15.12
N THR A 490 -7.33 4.06 -14.79
CA THR A 490 -6.75 5.04 -15.73
C THR A 490 -5.27 4.75 -15.98
N PRO A 491 -4.95 3.69 -16.73
CA PRO A 491 -3.57 3.25 -16.87
C PRO A 491 -2.73 4.28 -17.63
N PRO A 492 -1.43 4.39 -17.36
CA PRO A 492 -0.53 5.23 -18.15
C PRO A 492 -0.37 4.66 -19.57
N THR A 493 -0.39 3.33 -19.70
CA THR A 493 -0.37 2.58 -20.96
C THR A 493 -1.20 1.31 -20.83
N TRP A 494 -1.96 0.97 -21.87
CA TRP A 494 -2.76 -0.26 -21.94
C TRP A 494 -2.28 -1.10 -23.13
N PRO A 495 -1.46 -2.15 -22.91
CA PRO A 495 -0.91 -2.97 -23.99
C PRO A 495 -1.87 -4.09 -24.43
N TYR A 496 -3.06 -4.17 -23.84
CA TYR A 496 -4.05 -5.21 -24.12
C TYR A 496 -5.15 -4.68 -25.07
N PRO A 497 -5.96 -5.57 -25.66
CA PRO A 497 -7.15 -5.16 -26.38
C PRO A 497 -8.10 -4.31 -25.52
N ALA A 498 -8.96 -3.53 -26.18
CA ALA A 498 -10.03 -2.83 -25.49
C ALA A 498 -10.96 -3.84 -24.80
N THR A 499 -11.34 -3.54 -23.55
CA THR A 499 -12.25 -4.40 -22.78
C THR A 499 -13.72 -4.16 -23.14
N GLU A 500 -14.00 -3.05 -23.82
CA GLU A 500 -15.34 -2.65 -24.25
C GLU A 500 -15.39 -2.51 -25.78
N PRO A 501 -16.47 -2.94 -26.44
CA PRO A 501 -16.57 -2.93 -27.90
C PRO A 501 -16.74 -1.51 -28.48
N ALA A 502 -17.29 -0.59 -27.70
CA ALA A 502 -17.55 0.79 -28.08
C ALA A 502 -16.76 1.74 -27.17
N PHE A 503 -16.44 2.93 -27.69
CA PHE A 503 -15.85 4.00 -26.89
C PHE A 503 -16.90 4.53 -25.91
N VAL A 504 -16.59 4.49 -24.62
CA VAL A 504 -17.42 5.07 -23.56
C VAL A 504 -16.87 6.46 -23.22
N ALA A 505 -17.73 7.48 -23.26
CA ALA A 505 -17.32 8.83 -22.95
C ALA A 505 -16.93 8.95 -21.46
N TYR A 506 -15.81 9.64 -21.20
CA TYR A 506 -15.30 9.79 -19.83
C TYR A 506 -14.76 11.20 -19.58
N ALA A 507 -14.86 11.64 -18.33
CA ALA A 507 -14.28 12.89 -17.87
C ALA A 507 -12.82 12.67 -17.45
N ILE A 508 -11.94 13.61 -17.81
CA ILE A 508 -10.52 13.57 -17.47
C ILE A 508 -9.99 15.00 -17.26
N PRO A 509 -8.96 15.21 -16.41
CA PRO A 509 -8.36 16.53 -16.26
C PRO A 509 -7.81 17.06 -17.60
N PRO A 510 -7.99 18.36 -17.92
CA PRO A 510 -7.48 18.95 -19.15
C PRO A 510 -5.96 18.76 -19.33
N ILE A 511 -5.21 18.79 -18.23
CA ILE A 511 -3.75 18.58 -18.24
C ILE A 511 -3.36 17.19 -18.76
N GLU A 512 -4.18 16.16 -18.47
CA GLU A 512 -3.95 14.80 -18.93
C GLU A 512 -4.22 14.65 -20.43
N VAL A 513 -5.26 15.32 -20.93
CA VAL A 513 -5.53 15.41 -22.38
C VAL A 513 -4.35 16.07 -23.09
N ARG A 514 -3.92 17.24 -22.61
CA ARG A 514 -2.77 17.98 -23.16
C ARG A 514 -1.50 17.12 -23.15
N ARG A 515 -1.22 16.43 -22.05
CA ARG A 515 -0.05 15.55 -21.91
C ARG A 515 -0.05 14.42 -22.93
N ARG A 516 -1.19 13.75 -23.11
CA ARG A 516 -1.34 12.61 -24.02
C ARG A 516 -1.28 13.05 -25.49
N VAL A 517 -1.92 14.17 -25.84
CA VAL A 517 -1.84 14.79 -27.17
C VAL A 517 -0.41 15.25 -27.48
N ALA A 518 0.24 16.00 -26.58
CA ALA A 518 1.62 16.46 -26.77
C ALA A 518 2.62 15.30 -26.83
N SER A 519 2.37 14.19 -26.13
CA SER A 519 3.19 12.98 -26.27
C SER A 519 3.00 12.30 -27.63
N ALA A 520 1.80 12.33 -28.21
CA ALA A 520 1.53 11.76 -29.53
C ALA A 520 2.23 12.58 -30.61
N LEU A 521 2.09 13.91 -30.56
CA LEU A 521 2.75 14.84 -31.48
C LEU A 521 4.28 14.67 -31.47
N ARG A 522 4.89 14.52 -30.28
CA ARG A 522 6.34 14.29 -30.16
C ARG A 522 6.81 12.94 -30.71
N LYS A 523 5.97 11.91 -30.67
CA LYS A 523 6.31 10.56 -31.13
C LYS A 523 6.15 10.39 -32.65
N GLY A 524 5.64 11.39 -33.35
CA GLY A 524 5.38 11.29 -34.79
C GLY A 524 4.34 10.21 -35.14
N THR A 525 3.57 9.71 -34.16
CA THR A 525 2.32 9.01 -34.46
C THR A 525 1.51 9.98 -35.30
N GLY A 526 1.29 9.64 -36.57
CA GLY A 526 0.93 10.58 -37.64
C GLY A 526 -0.10 11.63 -37.25
N MET A 527 -0.04 12.78 -37.91
CA MET A 527 -0.92 13.96 -37.71
C MET A 527 -2.41 13.69 -38.03
N ASP A 528 -2.84 12.43 -38.00
CA ASP A 528 -4.16 11.95 -38.39
C ASP A 528 -4.88 11.33 -37.18
N PHE A 529 -4.88 12.07 -36.07
CA PHE A 529 -5.72 11.77 -34.91
C PHE A 529 -6.78 12.85 -34.72
N PHE A 530 -7.84 12.52 -34.01
CA PHE A 530 -8.83 13.48 -33.56
C PHE A 530 -9.22 13.25 -32.12
N VAL A 531 -9.64 14.31 -31.45
CA VAL A 531 -10.23 14.27 -30.12
C VAL A 531 -11.53 15.09 -30.16
N GLU A 532 -12.65 14.39 -30.07
CA GLU A 532 -13.96 15.01 -29.85
C GLU A 532 -14.21 15.14 -28.35
N TYR A 533 -14.50 16.35 -27.91
CA TYR A 533 -14.67 16.64 -26.50
C TYR A 533 -15.69 17.73 -26.22
N ARG A 534 -16.16 17.75 -24.98
CA ARG A 534 -16.93 18.85 -24.39
C ARG A 534 -16.25 19.31 -23.11
N TRP A 535 -16.34 20.61 -22.83
CA TRP A 535 -15.98 21.10 -21.51
C TRP A 535 -17.02 20.62 -20.51
N VAL A 536 -16.58 20.23 -19.32
CA VAL A 536 -17.45 19.87 -18.20
C VAL A 536 -17.33 20.96 -17.17
N ARG A 537 -18.45 21.56 -16.78
CA ARG A 537 -18.52 22.55 -15.71
C ARG A 537 -19.74 22.25 -14.86
N GLY A 538 -19.58 22.25 -13.53
CA GLY A 538 -20.70 21.97 -12.63
C GLY A 538 -21.24 20.53 -12.79
N GLY A 539 -20.39 19.56 -13.17
CA GLY A 539 -20.78 18.16 -13.32
C GLY A 539 -21.59 17.83 -14.58
N GLY A 540 -21.90 18.84 -15.40
CA GLY A 540 -22.52 18.68 -16.71
C GLY A 540 -21.58 19.10 -17.84
N ALA A 541 -21.77 18.53 -19.02
CA ALA A 541 -21.14 19.07 -20.22
C ALA A 541 -21.71 20.46 -20.51
N GLU A 542 -20.84 21.46 -20.78
CA GLU A 542 -21.26 22.77 -21.25
C GLU A 542 -22.15 22.61 -22.50
N GLY A 543 -23.23 23.38 -22.57
CA GLY A 543 -24.13 23.37 -23.73
C GLY A 543 -23.39 23.79 -25.02
N GLY A 544 -23.70 23.11 -26.12
CA GLY A 544 -23.10 23.38 -27.45
C GLY A 544 -22.63 22.11 -28.17
N PRO A 545 -22.18 22.25 -29.43
CA PRO A 545 -21.65 21.13 -30.20
C PRO A 545 -20.34 20.61 -29.59
N ALA A 546 -20.07 19.31 -29.79
CA ALA A 546 -18.76 18.75 -29.44
C ALA A 546 -17.66 19.47 -30.23
N ARG A 547 -16.58 19.84 -29.55
CA ARG A 547 -15.39 20.41 -30.19
C ARG A 547 -14.54 19.27 -30.72
N ARG A 548 -13.92 19.45 -31.88
CA ARG A 548 -13.00 18.48 -32.47
C ARG A 548 -11.62 19.10 -32.63
N LEU A 549 -10.63 18.51 -31.98
CA LEU A 549 -9.22 18.77 -32.25
C LEU A 549 -8.77 17.74 -33.29
N VAL A 550 -8.15 18.20 -34.38
CA VAL A 550 -7.53 17.38 -35.42
C VAL A 550 -6.04 17.66 -35.40
#